data_AF-A0A3D1J949-F1
#
_entry.id   AF-A0A3D1J949-F1
#
_cell.length_a   1.000
_cell.length_b   1.000
_cell.length_c   1.000
_cell.angle_alpha   90.00
_cell.angle_beta   90.00
_cell.angle_gamma   90.00
#
_symmetry.space_group_name_H-M   'P 1'
#
loop_
_entity.id
_entity.type
_entity.pdbx_description
1 polymer ?
#
loop_
_entity_poly.entity_id
_entity_poly.type
_entity_poly.pdbx_seq_one_letter_code
_entity_poly.pdbx_strand_id
1 'polypeptide(L)'
;MFSRRLKFYLIFGIIVNLIIGFSYLTYNIDTLNRFYPFLPVQTGYAILPQNVTYNNGQTYKVDTNERQFPDPYVNMKVVNKDSEDVRILTFSGGQSPEDKNFAEVQYKLNYVYEIHFIYWEQIPDQIQKKLENINIEQ
;
A
#
# COMPACT_ATOMS: atom_id res chain seq x y z
N MET A 1 3.09 26.87 47.67
CA MET A 1 3.88 27.31 46.50
C MET A 1 4.84 26.19 46.13
N PHE A 2 4.63 25.49 45.01
CA PHE A 2 5.46 24.33 44.65
C PHE A 2 6.92 24.71 44.41
N SER A 3 7.85 23.87 44.87
CA SER A 3 9.28 24.07 44.66
C SER A 3 9.60 24.11 43.16
N ARG A 4 10.60 24.90 42.76
CA ARG A 4 11.04 25.02 41.35
C ARG A 4 11.30 23.64 40.71
N ARG A 5 11.83 22.69 41.49
CA ARG A 5 12.09 21.31 41.04
C ARG A 5 10.79 20.54 40.77
N LEU A 6 9.79 20.65 41.64
CA LEU A 6 8.51 19.98 41.45
C LEU A 6 7.72 20.53 40.25
N LYS A 7 7.77 21.86 40.03
CA LYS A 7 7.19 22.47 38.83
C LYS A 7 7.86 21.95 37.54
N PHE A 8 9.18 21.78 37.56
CA PHE A 8 9.93 21.22 36.45
C PHE A 8 9.51 19.78 36.15
N TYR A 9 9.42 18.91 37.16
CA TYR A 9 8.97 17.53 36.96
C TYR A 9 7.53 17.41 36.47
N LEU A 10 6.63 18.30 36.91
CA LEU A 10 5.25 18.35 36.41
C LEU A 10 5.19 18.74 34.94
N ILE A 11 5.91 19.79 34.54
CA ILE A 11 5.97 20.24 33.14
C ILE A 11 6.60 19.14 32.27
N PHE A 12 7.71 18.55 32.74
CA PHE A 12 8.37 17.45 32.04
C PHE A 12 7.45 16.23 31.88
N GLY A 13 6.72 15.85 32.93
CA GLY A 13 5.75 14.75 32.88
C GLY A 13 4.61 14.99 31.91
N ILE A 14 4.12 16.23 31.80
CA ILE A 14 3.10 16.62 30.81
C ILE A 14 3.67 16.51 29.39
N ILE A 15 4.87 17.04 29.15
CA ILE A 15 5.52 16.99 27.83
C ILE A 15 5.74 15.53 27.40
N VAL A 16 6.24 14.68 28.30
CA VAL A 16 6.44 13.25 28.01
C VAL A 16 5.11 12.55 27.69
N ASN A 17 4.03 12.83 28.44
CA ASN A 17 2.71 12.28 28.14
C ASN A 17 2.17 12.76 26.79
N LEU A 18 2.37 14.03 26.43
CA LEU A 18 1.97 14.56 25.13
C LEU A 18 2.74 13.90 23.98
N ILE A 19 4.04 13.68 24.14
CA ILE A 19 4.86 12.98 23.15
C ILE A 19 4.37 11.54 22.97
N ILE A 20 4.17 10.80 24.07
CA ILE A 20 3.68 9.41 24.01
C ILE A 20 2.29 9.33 23.37
N GLY A 21 1.37 10.22 23.76
CA GLY A 21 0.03 10.28 23.19
C GLY A 21 0.04 10.62 21.70
N PHE A 22 0.89 11.58 21.29
CA PHE A 22 1.07 11.92 19.88
C PHE A 22 1.67 10.77 19.08
N SER A 23 2.69 10.08 19.61
CA SER A 23 3.27 8.89 18.97
C SER A 23 2.24 7.77 18.78
N TYR A 24 1.40 7.51 19.78
CA TYR A 24 0.33 6.50 19.68
C TYR A 24 -0.73 6.86 18.62
N LEU A 25 -1.09 8.14 18.52
CA LEU A 25 -1.95 8.63 17.45
C LEU A 25 -1.30 8.42 16.08
N THR A 26 -0.01 8.78 15.93
CA THR A 26 0.71 8.60 14.66
C THR A 26 0.87 7.15 14.22
N TYR A 27 1.00 6.22 15.16
CA TYR A 27 1.14 4.79 14.86
C TYR A 27 -0.09 4.20 14.18
N ASN A 28 -1.29 4.73 14.50
CA ASN A 28 -2.55 4.27 13.93
C ASN A 28 -3.02 5.11 12.74
N ILE A 29 -2.23 6.11 12.30
CA ILE A 29 -2.64 7.03 11.23
C ILE A 29 -2.98 6.29 9.94
N ASP A 30 -2.23 5.24 9.56
CA ASP A 30 -2.54 4.48 8.34
C ASP A 30 -3.91 3.78 8.43
N THR A 31 -4.22 3.20 9.60
CA THR A 31 -5.53 2.58 9.87
C THR A 31 -6.65 3.61 9.94
N LEU A 32 -6.41 4.78 10.53
CA LEU A 32 -7.39 5.86 10.63
C LEU A 32 -7.64 6.54 9.27
N ASN A 33 -6.59 6.75 8.48
CA ASN A 33 -6.66 7.38 7.17
C ASN A 33 -7.42 6.53 6.14
N ARG A 34 -7.44 5.21 6.32
CA ARG A 34 -8.34 4.32 5.56
C ARG A 34 -9.80 4.74 5.70
N PHE A 35 -10.22 5.15 6.90
CA PHE A 35 -11.61 5.53 7.16
C PHE A 35 -11.87 7.02 7.05
N TYR A 36 -10.84 7.83 6.80
CA TYR A 36 -10.99 9.27 6.72
C TYR A 36 -11.72 9.67 5.42
N PRO A 37 -12.95 10.23 5.53
CA PRO A 37 -13.82 10.41 4.38
C PRO A 37 -13.34 11.53 3.44
N PHE A 38 -12.55 12.47 3.95
CA PHE A 38 -12.08 13.62 3.17
C PHE A 38 -10.77 13.37 2.43
N LEU A 39 -10.12 12.21 2.61
CA LEU A 39 -8.99 11.81 1.77
C LEU A 39 -9.55 11.25 0.45
N PRO A 40 -9.18 11.80 -0.71
CA PRO A 40 -9.67 11.32 -1.99
C PRO A 40 -9.09 9.95 -2.32
N VAL A 41 -9.93 9.06 -2.87
CA VAL A 41 -9.44 7.84 -3.52
C VAL A 41 -8.70 8.23 -4.78
N GLN A 42 -7.52 7.64 -4.95
CA GLN A 42 -6.69 7.80 -6.13
C GLN A 42 -6.72 6.53 -6.96
N THR A 43 -6.54 6.69 -8.26
CA THR A 43 -6.37 5.59 -9.21
C THR A 43 -4.92 5.59 -9.69
N GLY A 44 -4.31 4.41 -9.74
CA GLY A 44 -3.01 4.23 -10.37
C GLY A 44 -2.91 2.90 -11.10
N TYR A 45 -1.81 2.72 -11.80
CA TYR A 45 -1.57 1.54 -12.62
C TYR A 45 -0.26 0.86 -12.23
N ALA A 46 -0.24 -0.47 -12.27
CA ALA A 46 0.91 -1.27 -11.89
C ALA A 46 1.09 -2.46 -12.83
N ILE A 47 2.35 -2.81 -13.11
CA ILE A 47 2.72 -4.08 -13.73
C ILE A 47 2.84 -5.12 -12.62
N LEU A 48 2.14 -6.24 -12.78
CA LEU A 48 2.12 -7.34 -11.83
C LEU A 48 3.05 -8.48 -12.29
N PRO A 49 3.60 -9.27 -11.35
CA PRO A 49 4.28 -10.51 -11.70
C PRO A 49 3.28 -11.47 -12.36
N GLN A 50 3.75 -12.23 -13.35
CA GLN A 50 2.91 -13.19 -14.07
C GLN A 50 2.37 -14.31 -13.17
N ASN A 51 3.13 -14.69 -12.15
CA ASN A 51 2.74 -15.74 -11.20
C ASN A 51 2.83 -15.19 -9.78
N VAL A 52 1.82 -15.48 -8.97
CA VAL A 52 1.86 -15.26 -7.53
C VAL A 52 2.26 -16.54 -6.81
N THR A 53 2.89 -16.37 -5.65
CA THR A 53 3.09 -17.48 -4.72
C THR A 53 1.88 -17.63 -3.80
N TYR A 54 1.82 -18.75 -3.09
CA TYR A 54 0.75 -19.12 -2.19
C TYR A 54 1.34 -19.54 -0.85
N ASN A 55 0.65 -19.23 0.25
CA ASN A 55 0.99 -19.72 1.58
C ASN A 55 2.48 -19.55 1.94
N ASN A 56 3.00 -18.33 1.87
CA ASN A 56 4.41 -17.96 2.14
C ASN A 56 5.42 -18.49 1.10
N GLY A 57 5.20 -18.23 -0.17
CA GLY A 57 6.20 -18.47 -1.22
C GLY A 57 6.06 -19.80 -1.95
N GLN A 58 5.02 -20.59 -1.69
CA GLN A 58 4.82 -21.89 -2.33
C GLN A 58 4.15 -21.74 -3.70
N THR A 59 4.31 -22.73 -4.57
CA THR A 59 3.55 -22.82 -5.81
C THR A 59 2.17 -23.41 -5.56
N TYR A 60 1.21 -23.07 -6.42
CA TYR A 60 -0.14 -23.65 -6.36
C TYR A 60 -0.09 -25.16 -6.63
N LYS A 61 -0.77 -25.94 -5.78
CA LYS A 61 -0.90 -27.40 -5.88
C LYS A 61 -2.35 -27.76 -6.21
N VAL A 62 -2.58 -28.41 -7.34
CA VAL A 62 -3.93 -28.78 -7.78
C VAL A 62 -4.54 -29.90 -6.92
N ASP A 63 -3.72 -30.84 -6.47
CA ASP A 63 -4.18 -32.10 -5.86
C ASP A 63 -4.12 -32.13 -4.32
N THR A 64 -4.32 -30.99 -3.66
CA THR A 64 -4.35 -30.93 -2.19
C THR A 64 -5.70 -30.45 -1.67
N ASN A 65 -6.11 -31.02 -0.53
CA ASN A 65 -7.28 -30.56 0.22
C ASN A 65 -6.97 -29.34 1.11
N GLU A 66 -5.72 -28.88 1.14
CA GLU A 66 -5.32 -27.70 1.90
C GLU A 66 -5.79 -26.41 1.21
N ARG A 67 -6.29 -25.46 2.01
CA ARG A 67 -6.62 -24.13 1.51
C ARG A 67 -5.33 -23.41 1.08
N GLN A 68 -5.32 -22.88 -0.13
CA GLN A 68 -4.21 -22.12 -0.67
C GLN A 68 -4.63 -20.68 -0.90
N PHE A 69 -3.96 -19.77 -0.21
CA PHE A 69 -4.21 -18.34 -0.32
C PHE A 69 -3.06 -17.70 -1.08
N PRO A 70 -3.35 -16.89 -2.11
CA PRO A 70 -2.33 -16.17 -2.84
C PRO A 70 -1.67 -15.14 -1.92
N ASP A 71 -0.35 -15.10 -1.96
CA ASP A 71 0.45 -14.13 -1.22
C ASP A 71 0.22 -12.72 -1.79
N PRO A 72 0.38 -11.66 -0.96
CA PRO A 72 0.24 -10.29 -1.44
C PRO A 72 1.32 -9.94 -2.46
N TYR A 73 0.98 -9.05 -3.38
CA TYR A 73 1.94 -8.32 -4.20
C TYR A 73 2.69 -7.34 -3.30
N VAL A 74 4.01 -7.46 -3.20
CA VAL A 74 4.85 -6.66 -2.31
C VAL A 74 5.73 -5.70 -3.11
N ASN A 75 5.88 -4.48 -2.62
CA ASN A 75 6.73 -3.43 -3.22
C ASN A 75 6.36 -3.09 -4.67
N MET A 76 5.08 -3.11 -5.00
CA MET A 76 4.61 -2.80 -6.33
C MET A 76 4.75 -1.31 -6.61
N LYS A 77 5.40 -0.96 -7.71
CA LYS A 77 5.42 0.41 -8.22
C LYS A 77 4.08 0.72 -8.88
N VAL A 78 3.33 1.63 -8.28
CA VAL A 78 2.02 2.10 -8.76
C VAL A 78 2.18 3.54 -9.23
N VAL A 79 1.90 3.78 -10.50
CA VAL A 79 1.97 5.12 -11.10
C VAL A 79 0.59 5.76 -11.00
N ASN A 80 0.50 6.92 -10.35
CA ASN A 80 -0.76 7.66 -10.25
C ASN A 80 -1.26 8.14 -11.62
N LYS A 81 -2.56 7.97 -11.90
CA LYS A 81 -3.16 8.34 -13.17
C LYS A 81 -3.05 9.83 -13.50
N ASP A 82 -3.18 10.69 -12.48
CA ASP A 82 -3.33 12.13 -12.64
C ASP A 82 -2.02 12.89 -12.40
N SER A 83 -1.26 12.51 -11.36
CA SER A 83 0.01 13.17 -11.02
C SER A 83 1.24 12.49 -11.61
N GLU A 84 1.08 11.26 -12.11
CA GLU A 84 2.17 10.38 -12.53
C GLU A 84 3.20 10.04 -11.44
N ASP A 85 2.95 10.40 -10.18
CA ASP A 85 3.85 10.04 -9.08
C ASP A 85 3.90 8.52 -8.90
N VAL A 86 5.09 8.00 -8.57
CA VAL A 86 5.28 6.58 -8.27
C VAL A 86 5.12 6.37 -6.78
N ARG A 87 4.28 5.40 -6.41
CA ARG A 87 4.14 4.92 -5.03
C ARG A 87 4.50 3.45 -4.95
N ILE A 88 5.11 3.06 -3.84
CA ILE A 88 5.41 1.66 -3.54
C ILE A 88 4.30 1.15 -2.64
N LEU A 89 3.46 0.24 -3.15
CA LEU A 89 2.30 -0.29 -2.45
C LEU A 89 2.39 -1.82 -2.31
N THR A 90 1.79 -2.33 -1.25
CA THR A 90 1.61 -3.76 -1.00
C THR A 90 0.12 -4.05 -0.94
N PHE A 91 -0.37 -5.02 -1.72
CA PHE A 91 -1.80 -5.32 -1.81
C PHE A 91 -2.05 -6.77 -2.22
N SER A 92 -3.25 -7.27 -1.92
CA SER A 92 -3.69 -8.62 -2.27
C SER A 92 -4.70 -8.56 -3.42
N GLY A 93 -4.64 -9.53 -4.33
CA GLY A 93 -5.51 -9.53 -5.52
C GLY A 93 -5.76 -10.88 -6.17
N GLY A 94 -5.12 -11.95 -5.70
CA GLY A 94 -5.19 -13.24 -6.35
C GLY A 94 -4.16 -13.43 -7.45
N GLN A 95 -4.31 -14.50 -8.22
CA GLN A 95 -3.52 -14.74 -9.43
C GLN A 95 -4.11 -13.95 -10.58
N SER A 96 -3.28 -13.18 -11.29
CA SER A 96 -3.73 -12.49 -12.50
C SER A 96 -4.12 -13.51 -13.58
N PRO A 97 -5.21 -13.27 -14.32
CA PRO A 97 -5.54 -14.06 -15.50
C PRO A 97 -4.41 -14.04 -16.55
N GLU A 98 -4.43 -15.03 -17.44
CA GLU A 98 -3.54 -15.05 -18.60
C GLU A 98 -3.66 -13.75 -19.39
N ASP A 99 -2.51 -13.19 -19.79
CA ASP A 99 -2.37 -11.92 -20.51
C ASP A 99 -2.94 -10.66 -19.80
N LYS A 100 -3.23 -10.74 -18.50
CA LYS A 100 -3.69 -9.60 -17.67
C LYS A 100 -2.79 -9.35 -16.47
N ASN A 101 -1.48 -9.33 -16.69
CA ASN A 101 -0.49 -9.05 -15.65
C ASN A 101 -0.36 -7.55 -15.34
N PHE A 102 -1.45 -6.80 -15.42
CA PHE A 102 -1.52 -5.38 -15.11
C PHE A 102 -2.73 -5.10 -14.22
N ALA A 103 -2.60 -4.12 -13.34
CA ALA A 103 -3.69 -3.71 -12.48
C ALA A 103 -3.98 -2.22 -12.55
N GLU A 104 -5.26 -1.88 -12.62
CA GLU A 104 -5.77 -0.63 -12.08
C GLU A 104 -5.93 -0.80 -10.56
N VAL A 105 -5.36 0.13 -9.79
CA VAL A 105 -5.27 0.07 -8.34
C VAL A 105 -5.97 1.29 -7.75
N GLN A 106 -7.00 1.05 -6.93
CA GLN A 106 -7.68 2.10 -6.19
C GLN A 106 -7.14 2.18 -4.77
N TYR A 107 -6.59 3.34 -4.39
CA TYR A 107 -5.88 3.47 -3.12
C TYR A 107 -6.07 4.85 -2.46
N LYS A 108 -5.83 4.89 -1.15
CA LYS A 108 -5.63 6.12 -0.36
C LYS A 108 -4.33 6.00 0.40
N LEU A 109 -3.40 6.93 0.17
CA LEU A 109 -2.05 6.88 0.75
C LEU A 109 -1.40 5.52 0.46
N ASN A 110 -1.20 4.69 1.48
CA ASN A 110 -0.58 3.36 1.37
C ASN A 110 -1.62 2.22 1.35
N TYR A 111 -2.91 2.54 1.53
CA TYR A 111 -3.96 1.54 1.65
C TYR A 111 -4.67 1.33 0.31
N VAL A 112 -4.66 0.09 -0.19
CA VAL A 112 -5.36 -0.32 -1.41
C VAL A 112 -6.73 -0.90 -1.05
N TYR A 113 -7.78 -0.39 -1.70
CA TYR A 113 -9.16 -0.86 -1.53
C TYR A 113 -9.47 -2.03 -2.45
N GLU A 114 -9.07 -1.87 -3.71
CA GLU A 114 -9.47 -2.75 -4.79
C GLU A 114 -8.42 -2.70 -5.90
N ILE A 115 -8.29 -3.82 -6.60
CA ILE A 115 -7.56 -3.89 -7.86
C ILE A 115 -8.45 -4.50 -8.93
N HIS A 116 -8.26 -4.05 -10.17
CA HIS A 116 -8.86 -4.67 -11.35
C HIS A 116 -7.75 -5.12 -12.30
N PHE A 117 -7.76 -6.40 -12.66
CA PHE A 117 -6.87 -6.91 -13.70
C PHE A 117 -7.28 -6.38 -15.06
N ILE A 118 -6.34 -5.74 -15.74
CA ILE A 118 -6.56 -5.06 -17.03
C ILE A 118 -5.53 -5.53 -18.05
N TYR A 119 -5.83 -5.27 -19.32
CA TYR A 119 -4.86 -5.39 -20.41
C TYR A 119 -3.96 -4.14 -20.48
N TRP A 120 -2.78 -4.29 -21.10
CA TRP A 120 -1.82 -3.19 -21.28
C TRP A 120 -2.43 -2.00 -22.01
N GLU A 121 -3.23 -2.28 -23.05
CA GLU A 121 -3.86 -1.28 -23.92
C GLU A 121 -4.91 -0.43 -23.20
N GLN A 122 -5.37 -0.86 -22.02
CA GLN A 122 -6.32 -0.10 -21.21
C GLN A 122 -5.61 0.97 -20.34
N ILE A 123 -4.29 0.89 -20.19
CA ILE A 123 -3.50 1.87 -19.45
C ILE A 123 -3.28 3.09 -20.36
N PRO A 124 -3.41 4.34 -19.87
CA PRO A 124 -3.10 5.51 -20.67
C PRO A 124 -1.64 5.53 -21.17
N ASP A 125 -1.42 5.89 -22.43
CA ASP A 125 -0.10 5.87 -23.11
C ASP A 125 1.03 6.55 -22.31
N GLN A 126 0.73 7.67 -21.65
CA GLN A 126 1.69 8.39 -20.82
C GLN A 126 2.15 7.54 -19.61
N ILE A 127 1.24 6.79 -19.02
CA ILE A 127 1.50 5.92 -17.88
C ILE A 127 2.21 4.64 -18.33
N GLN A 128 1.84 4.09 -19.49
CA GLN A 128 2.54 2.96 -20.11
C GLN A 128 4.04 3.24 -20.24
N LYS A 129 4.40 4.38 -20.86
CA LYS A 129 5.81 4.80 -21.01
C LYS A 129 6.54 4.92 -19.67
N LYS A 130 5.84 5.44 -18.66
CA LYS A 130 6.43 5.60 -17.33
C LYS A 130 6.65 4.26 -16.65
N LEU A 131 5.69 3.33 -16.76
CA LEU A 131 5.77 1.97 -16.25
C LEU A 131 6.91 1.17 -16.91
N GLU A 132 7.10 1.32 -18.23
CA GLU A 132 8.23 0.73 -18.95
C GLU A 132 9.57 1.24 -18.39
N ASN A 133 9.74 2.56 -18.29
CA ASN A 133 10.99 3.17 -17.85
C ASN A 133 11.38 2.73 -16.42
N ILE A 134 10.42 2.71 -15.49
CA ILE A 134 10.71 2.37 -14.08
C ILE A 134 10.98 0.87 -13.87
N ASN A 135 10.61 0.01 -14.82
CA ASN A 135 10.86 -1.43 -14.75
C ASN A 135 12.16 -1.83 -15.44
N ILE A 136 12.69 -1.02 -16.37
CA ILE A 136 14.00 -1.24 -17.01
C ILE A 136 15.15 -0.94 -16.04
N GLU A 137 14.94 -0.11 -15.01
CA GLU A 137 15.94 0.23 -13.99
C GLU A 137 16.10 -0.83 -12.88
N GLN A 138 15.61 -2.05 -13.09
CA GLN A 138 15.74 -3.20 -12.16
C GLN A 138 16.70 -4.25 -12.72
#